data_AF-A0A453SNI0-F1
#
_entry.id   AF-A0A453SNI0-F1
#
_cell.length_a   1.000
_cell.length_b   1.000
_cell.length_c   1.000
_cell.angle_alpha   90.00
_cell.angle_beta   90.00
_cell.angle_gamma   90.00
#
_symmetry.space_group_name_H-M   'P 1'
#
loop_
_entity.id
_entity.type
_entity.pdbx_description
1 polymer ?
#
loop_
_entity_poly.entity_id
_entity_poly.type
_entity_poly.pdbx_seq_one_letter_code
_entity_poly.pdbx_strand_id
1 'polypeptide(L)'
;MASTVPFSPAKVQMLQATNCHGHAPFGSCFAVPRTGPRPRSVAVRVSSEQEAAAAVRAPSGRSIEECEADAVAGRFPAPAAFVRPKAPDGTPEIRPLDMPKRPRRNRRSPALRAAFQETTISPANLVLPLFIHEGEEDAPIGAMPGCFRLGWQHGLLDEVYKARDVGVNSFVLFPKVPDALKSPTGVEAYNDNGLVPRTIRLLKDKFPDIIVYTDVALDPYSSDGHDGIVREDGNENGAL
;
A
#
# COMPACT_ATOMS: atom_id res chain seq x y z
N MET A 1 -3.08 -47.08 -12.11
CA MET A 1 -4.19 -46.10 -12.17
C MET A 1 -3.61 -44.71 -12.28
N ALA A 2 -3.67 -44.13 -13.47
CA ALA A 2 -3.33 -42.73 -13.71
C ALA A 2 -4.46 -42.17 -14.58
N SER A 3 -5.19 -41.19 -14.04
CA SER A 3 -6.37 -40.59 -14.64
C SER A 3 -5.93 -39.59 -15.71
N THR A 4 -6.41 -39.80 -16.93
CA THR A 4 -6.29 -38.87 -18.06
C THR A 4 -7.40 -37.82 -17.93
N VAL A 5 -7.05 -36.55 -17.74
CA VAL A 5 -7.99 -35.43 -17.84
C VAL A 5 -7.94 -34.91 -19.28
N PRO A 6 -9.05 -34.95 -20.04
CA PRO A 6 -9.06 -34.39 -21.39
C PRO A 6 -9.15 -32.86 -21.35
N PHE A 7 -8.21 -32.20 -22.01
CA PHE A 7 -8.20 -30.75 -22.20
C PHE A 7 -9.14 -30.39 -23.37
N SER A 8 -10.19 -29.62 -23.10
CA SER A 8 -11.12 -29.14 -24.12
C SER A 8 -10.49 -27.95 -24.88
N PRO A 9 -10.54 -27.90 -26.23
CA PRO A 9 -10.03 -26.74 -26.95
C PRO A 9 -10.98 -25.54 -26.80
N ALA A 10 -10.42 -24.38 -26.49
CA ALA A 10 -11.13 -23.10 -26.45
C ALA A 10 -11.51 -22.65 -27.87
N LYS A 11 -12.73 -22.16 -28.04
CA LYS A 11 -13.22 -21.57 -29.30
C LYS A 11 -12.47 -20.29 -29.63
N VAL A 12 -11.73 -20.29 -30.72
CA VAL A 12 -11.16 -19.08 -31.34
C VAL A 12 -12.29 -18.39 -32.13
N GLN A 13 -12.62 -17.16 -31.78
CA GLN A 13 -13.61 -16.36 -32.51
C GLN A 13 -12.86 -15.33 -33.37
N MET A 14 -12.93 -15.48 -34.69
CA MET A 14 -12.48 -14.47 -35.65
C MET A 14 -13.42 -13.27 -35.61
N LEU A 15 -12.91 -12.08 -35.31
CA LEU A 15 -13.60 -10.82 -35.58
C LEU A 15 -13.01 -10.19 -36.85
N GLN A 16 -13.87 -9.99 -37.86
CA GLN A 16 -13.57 -9.16 -39.03
C GLN A 16 -13.68 -7.67 -38.66
N ALA A 17 -12.72 -6.88 -39.13
CA ALA A 17 -12.71 -5.43 -38.96
C ALA A 17 -13.60 -4.75 -40.01
N THR A 18 -14.57 -3.95 -39.58
CA THR A 18 -15.31 -3.03 -40.46
C THR A 18 -14.89 -1.59 -40.17
N ASN A 19 -14.42 -0.90 -41.22
CA ASN A 19 -14.14 0.54 -41.23
C ASN A 19 -15.44 1.36 -41.17
N CYS A 20 -15.48 2.39 -40.32
CA CYS A 20 -16.43 3.51 -40.47
C CYS A 20 -15.71 4.84 -40.16
N HIS A 21 -15.73 5.75 -41.12
CA HIS A 21 -15.38 7.17 -40.98
C HIS A 21 -16.57 7.96 -40.41
N GLY A 22 -16.30 9.01 -39.61
CA GLY A 22 -17.30 10.00 -39.20
C GLY A 22 -16.74 11.06 -38.24
N HIS A 23 -16.97 12.34 -38.55
CA HIS A 23 -16.45 13.55 -37.90
C HIS A 23 -17.16 13.95 -36.58
N ALA A 24 -16.44 14.77 -35.78
CA ALA A 24 -16.63 15.43 -34.45
C ALA A 24 -17.97 16.21 -34.18
N PRO A 25 -18.23 16.96 -33.04
CA PRO A 25 -17.37 17.40 -31.92
C PRO A 25 -18.02 17.53 -30.48
N PHE A 26 -17.26 18.10 -29.51
CA PHE A 26 -17.65 18.79 -28.24
C PHE A 26 -17.96 18.00 -26.94
N GLY A 27 -17.15 18.28 -25.89
CA GLY A 27 -17.65 18.73 -24.58
C GLY A 27 -17.81 17.73 -23.41
N SER A 28 -17.05 17.96 -22.33
CA SER A 28 -17.20 17.47 -20.95
C SER A 28 -16.67 16.05 -20.62
N CYS A 29 -15.55 16.02 -19.90
CA CYS A 29 -15.02 14.85 -19.20
C CYS A 29 -15.16 15.10 -17.71
N PHE A 30 -15.95 14.30 -17.00
CA PHE A 30 -15.61 13.77 -15.66
C PHE A 30 -16.62 12.65 -15.31
N ALA A 31 -16.28 11.42 -15.69
CA ALA A 31 -16.86 10.22 -15.14
C ALA A 31 -15.72 9.21 -15.00
N VAL A 32 -15.32 8.91 -13.77
CA VAL A 32 -14.34 7.86 -13.46
C VAL A 32 -15.11 6.53 -13.42
N PRO A 33 -14.87 5.57 -14.33
CA PRO A 33 -15.46 4.25 -14.18
C PRO A 33 -14.62 3.44 -13.20
N ARG A 34 -15.30 2.87 -12.20
CA ARG A 34 -14.80 1.79 -11.35
C ARG A 34 -14.27 0.67 -12.24
N THR A 35 -12.99 0.35 -12.13
CA THR A 35 -12.42 -0.83 -12.80
C THR A 35 -11.91 -1.80 -11.74
N GLY A 36 -12.58 -2.95 -11.62
CA GLY A 36 -12.06 -4.09 -10.88
C GLY A 36 -10.77 -4.62 -11.51
N PRO A 37 -10.04 -5.53 -10.84
CA PRO A 37 -8.74 -6.01 -11.30
C PRO A 37 -8.92 -6.75 -12.63
N ARG A 38 -8.53 -6.11 -13.73
CA ARG A 38 -8.47 -6.76 -15.04
C ARG A 38 -7.42 -7.86 -14.96
N PRO A 39 -7.72 -9.10 -15.40
CA PRO A 39 -6.68 -10.10 -15.57
C PRO A 39 -5.65 -9.52 -16.56
N ARG A 40 -4.40 -9.38 -16.12
CA ARG A 40 -3.31 -9.01 -17.01
C ARG A 40 -3.11 -10.18 -17.97
N SER A 41 -3.71 -10.11 -19.14
CA SER A 41 -3.33 -10.97 -20.25
C SER A 41 -1.88 -10.65 -20.60
N VAL A 42 -0.97 -11.57 -20.30
CA VAL A 42 0.35 -11.54 -20.91
C VAL A 42 0.14 -11.97 -22.35
N ALA A 43 0.01 -11.00 -23.25
CA ALA A 43 0.02 -11.26 -24.68
C ALA A 43 1.46 -11.60 -25.09
N VAL A 44 1.80 -12.88 -25.06
CA VAL A 44 2.96 -13.38 -25.80
C VAL A 44 2.56 -13.39 -27.26
N ARG A 45 3.08 -12.44 -28.04
CA ARG A 45 3.00 -12.52 -29.51
C ARG A 45 3.87 -13.70 -29.93
N VAL A 46 3.24 -14.83 -30.22
CA VAL A 46 3.84 -15.86 -31.07
C VAL A 46 3.70 -15.34 -32.49
N SER A 47 4.80 -14.85 -33.06
CA SER A 47 4.86 -14.51 -34.48
C SER A 47 4.56 -15.77 -35.28
N SER A 48 3.62 -15.67 -36.23
CA SER A 48 3.34 -16.74 -37.18
C SER A 48 4.62 -17.10 -37.94
N GLU A 49 4.79 -18.38 -38.24
CA GLU A 49 5.97 -18.95 -38.92
C GLU A 49 6.28 -18.28 -40.27
N GLN A 50 5.37 -17.47 -40.83
CA GLN A 50 5.53 -16.80 -42.11
C GLN A 50 6.07 -15.36 -42.05
N GLU A 51 6.13 -14.70 -40.88
CA GLU A 51 6.86 -13.42 -40.73
C GLU A 51 8.30 -13.61 -40.23
N ALA A 52 8.69 -14.85 -39.90
CA ALA A 52 10.02 -15.22 -39.40
C ALA A 52 11.08 -15.43 -40.51
N ALA A 53 10.76 -15.21 -41.79
CA ALA A 53 11.70 -15.40 -42.89
C ALA A 53 12.68 -14.23 -43.07
N ALA A 54 12.44 -13.06 -42.47
CA ALA A 54 13.39 -11.96 -42.42
C ALA A 54 14.35 -12.14 -41.23
N ALA A 55 15.24 -13.11 -41.37
CA ALA A 55 16.40 -13.43 -40.54
C ALA A 55 16.69 -12.43 -39.39
N VAL A 56 16.16 -12.72 -38.19
CA VAL A 56 16.85 -12.33 -36.94
C VAL A 56 18.07 -13.22 -36.83
N ARG A 57 19.08 -12.92 -37.65
CA ARG A 57 20.39 -13.56 -37.54
C ARG A 57 20.99 -13.11 -36.21
N ALA A 58 21.42 -14.07 -35.39
CA ALA A 58 22.39 -13.76 -34.36
C ALA A 58 23.56 -12.98 -35.01
N PRO A 59 24.28 -12.10 -34.29
CA PRO A 59 25.44 -11.41 -34.84
C PRO A 59 26.48 -12.35 -35.47
N SER A 60 26.42 -13.64 -35.11
CA SER A 60 27.19 -14.76 -35.67
C SER A 60 26.72 -15.27 -37.04
N GLY A 61 25.58 -14.82 -37.55
CA GLY A 61 25.01 -15.24 -38.85
C GLY A 61 24.34 -16.62 -38.88
N ARG A 62 24.30 -17.34 -37.75
CA ARG A 62 23.77 -18.71 -37.62
C ARG A 62 22.27 -18.75 -37.40
N SER A 63 21.63 -19.85 -37.80
CA SER A 63 20.22 -20.11 -37.50
C SER A 63 20.03 -20.56 -36.04
N ILE A 64 18.78 -20.57 -35.56
CA ILE A 64 18.45 -21.00 -34.19
C ILE A 64 18.77 -22.49 -34.02
N GLU A 65 18.44 -23.30 -35.02
CA GLU A 65 18.67 -24.75 -35.04
C GLU A 65 20.16 -25.09 -35.02
N GLU A 66 20.99 -24.32 -35.73
CA GLU A 66 22.45 -24.46 -35.71
C GLU A 66 23.03 -24.10 -34.34
N CYS A 67 22.52 -23.05 -33.70
CA CYS A 67 22.94 -22.66 -32.35
C CYS A 67 22.54 -23.71 -31.30
N GLU A 68 21.35 -24.29 -31.41
CA GLU A 68 20.87 -25.36 -30.53
C GLU A 68 21.67 -26.65 -30.71
N ALA A 69 21.96 -27.04 -31.95
CA ALA A 69 22.80 -28.21 -32.24
C ALA A 69 24.22 -28.06 -31.68
N ASP A 70 24.80 -26.87 -31.76
CA ASP A 70 26.11 -26.57 -31.16
C ASP A 70 26.06 -26.58 -29.63
N ALA A 71 25.00 -26.07 -29.02
CA ALA A 71 24.81 -26.12 -27.57
C ALA A 71 24.67 -27.57 -27.06
N VAL A 72 23.90 -28.42 -27.75
CA VAL A 72 23.77 -29.85 -27.45
C VAL A 72 25.11 -30.58 -27.65
N ALA A 73 25.90 -30.17 -28.64
CA ALA A 73 27.25 -30.69 -28.88
C ALA A 73 28.33 -30.09 -27.95
N GLY A 74 27.96 -29.23 -26.99
CA GLY A 74 28.89 -28.59 -26.04
C GLY A 74 29.82 -27.54 -26.67
N ARG A 75 29.58 -27.13 -27.92
CA ARG A 75 30.36 -26.12 -28.65
C ARG A 75 29.81 -24.72 -28.38
N PHE A 76 30.09 -24.21 -27.19
CA PHE A 76 29.75 -22.82 -26.86
C PHE A 76 30.81 -21.87 -27.43
N PRO A 77 30.42 -20.86 -28.22
CA PRO A 77 31.36 -19.81 -28.62
C PRO A 77 31.87 -19.08 -27.39
N ALA A 78 33.16 -18.72 -27.39
CA ALA A 78 33.71 -17.90 -26.32
C ALA A 78 32.90 -16.60 -26.23
N PRO A 79 32.54 -16.14 -25.02
CA PRO A 79 31.84 -14.87 -24.86
C PRO A 79 32.68 -13.76 -25.49
N ALA A 80 32.03 -12.88 -26.25
CA ALA A 80 32.70 -11.74 -26.87
C ALA A 80 33.43 -10.92 -25.79
N ALA A 81 34.67 -10.52 -26.08
CA ALA A 81 35.44 -9.69 -25.17
C ALA A 81 34.67 -8.38 -24.89
N PHE A 82 34.50 -8.03 -23.61
CA PHE A 82 33.90 -6.77 -23.21
C PHE A 82 34.81 -5.61 -23.60
N VAL A 83 34.51 -4.91 -24.70
CA VAL A 83 35.21 -3.68 -25.09
C VAL A 83 34.62 -2.53 -24.28
N ARG A 84 35.43 -1.87 -23.45
CA ARG A 84 35.02 -0.62 -22.80
C ARG A 84 35.02 0.49 -23.85
N PRO A 85 33.92 1.24 -24.04
CA PRO A 85 33.91 2.35 -24.97
C PRO A 85 34.94 3.42 -24.56
N LYS A 86 35.63 4.01 -25.53
CA LYS A 86 36.57 5.11 -25.32
C LYS A 86 35.81 6.35 -24.83
N ALA A 87 36.35 7.06 -23.85
CA ALA A 87 35.78 8.33 -23.39
C ALA A 87 35.87 9.40 -24.50
N PRO A 88 34.94 10.37 -24.56
CA PRO A 88 35.02 11.49 -25.49
C PRO A 88 36.31 12.30 -25.32
N ASP A 89 36.78 12.90 -26.42
CA ASP A 89 37.95 13.79 -26.39
C ASP A 89 37.68 15.03 -25.51
N GLY A 90 38.65 15.44 -24.71
CA GLY A 90 38.50 16.52 -23.72
C GLY A 90 37.96 16.09 -22.35
N THR A 91 37.70 14.79 -22.14
CA THR A 91 37.36 14.27 -20.79
C THR A 91 38.54 14.50 -19.85
N PRO A 92 38.37 15.21 -18.71
CA PRO A 92 39.47 15.41 -17.76
C PRO A 92 39.92 14.07 -17.18
N GLU A 93 41.23 13.89 -17.01
CA GLU A 93 41.79 12.71 -16.35
C GLU A 93 41.44 12.74 -14.85
N ILE A 94 40.38 12.02 -14.49
CA ILE A 94 40.02 11.81 -13.09
C ILE A 94 40.87 10.66 -12.56
N ARG A 95 41.82 10.95 -11.66
CA ARG A 95 42.53 9.91 -10.92
C ARG A 95 41.52 9.12 -10.08
N PRO A 96 41.36 7.81 -10.30
CA PRO A 96 40.46 7.02 -9.48
C PRO A 96 40.99 7.01 -8.05
N LEU A 97 40.21 7.53 -7.10
CA LEU A 97 40.50 7.39 -5.67
C LEU A 97 40.46 5.90 -5.32
N ASP A 98 41.51 5.33 -4.75
CA ASP A 98 41.51 3.91 -4.34
C ASP A 98 40.79 3.72 -3.00
N MET A 99 39.46 3.80 -3.05
CA MET A 99 38.60 3.59 -1.89
C MET A 99 37.90 2.22 -2.01
N PRO A 100 38.19 1.26 -1.13
CA PRO A 100 37.56 -0.06 -1.14
C PRO A 100 36.09 0.02 -0.72
N LYS A 101 35.77 0.90 0.25
CA LYS A 101 34.41 1.14 0.73
C LYS A 101 33.75 2.25 -0.10
N ARG A 102 32.65 1.90 -0.78
CA ARG A 102 31.86 2.86 -1.57
C ARG A 102 30.37 2.67 -1.32
N PRO A 103 29.80 3.27 -0.26
CA PRO A 103 28.39 3.12 0.09
C PRO A 103 27.42 3.51 -1.03
N ARG A 104 27.84 4.40 -1.94
CA ARG A 104 27.07 4.77 -3.13
C ARG A 104 26.80 3.59 -4.08
N ARG A 105 27.61 2.52 -4.05
CA ARG A 105 27.39 1.32 -4.88
C ARG A 105 26.03 0.67 -4.59
N ASN A 106 25.64 0.57 -3.32
CA ASN A 106 24.36 -0.01 -2.89
C ASN A 106 23.16 0.90 -3.21
N ARG A 107 23.38 2.14 -3.65
CA ARG A 107 22.34 3.13 -3.94
C ARG A 107 22.15 3.40 -5.44
N ARG A 108 22.92 2.72 -6.30
CA ARG A 108 23.02 2.99 -7.75
C ARG A 108 21.73 2.74 -8.52
N SER A 109 20.90 1.80 -8.09
CA SER A 109 19.62 1.48 -8.74
C SER A 109 18.53 1.22 -7.70
N PRO A 110 17.24 1.35 -8.09
CA PRO A 110 16.13 0.96 -7.23
C PRO A 110 16.21 -0.50 -6.77
N ALA A 111 16.61 -1.42 -7.67
CA ALA A 111 16.78 -2.84 -7.34
C ALA A 111 17.86 -3.08 -6.26
N LEU A 112 18.98 -2.37 -6.33
CA LEU A 112 20.04 -2.47 -5.31
C LEU A 112 19.58 -1.90 -3.97
N ARG A 113 18.86 -0.76 -3.97
CA ARG A 113 18.32 -0.20 -2.73
C ARG A 113 17.32 -1.13 -2.08
N ALA A 114 16.45 -1.77 -2.87
CA ALA A 114 15.48 -2.75 -2.37
C ALA A 114 16.17 -4.00 -1.80
N ALA A 115 17.21 -4.53 -2.46
CA ALA A 115 17.94 -5.72 -2.01
C ALA A 115 18.67 -5.53 -0.66
N PHE A 116 19.05 -4.30 -0.33
CA PHE A 116 19.75 -3.95 0.91
C PHE A 116 18.87 -3.10 1.86
N GLN A 117 17.55 -3.10 1.68
CA GLN A 117 16.64 -2.38 2.57
C GLN A 117 16.54 -3.11 3.92
N GLU A 118 16.81 -2.39 5.01
CA GLU A 118 16.83 -2.95 6.36
C GLU A 118 15.44 -2.97 7.03
N THR A 119 14.61 -1.96 6.72
CA THR A 119 13.31 -1.77 7.36
C THR A 119 12.21 -1.73 6.31
N THR A 120 11.15 -2.49 6.54
CA THR A 120 9.93 -2.45 5.73
C THR A 120 8.77 -2.09 6.64
N ILE A 121 7.94 -1.15 6.19
CA ILE A 121 6.69 -0.75 6.86
C ILE A 121 5.54 -1.27 6.02
N SER A 122 4.58 -1.91 6.67
CA SER A 122 3.32 -2.37 6.09
C SER A 122 2.14 -1.73 6.83
N PRO A 123 0.94 -1.70 6.24
CA PRO A 123 -0.27 -1.22 6.92
C PRO A 123 -0.52 -1.90 8.28
N ALA A 124 -0.13 -3.17 8.43
CA ALA A 124 -0.26 -3.92 9.69
C ALA A 124 0.62 -3.37 10.82
N ASN A 125 1.62 -2.54 10.52
CA ASN A 125 2.47 -1.89 11.52
C ASN A 125 1.90 -0.56 12.03
N LEU A 126 0.78 -0.09 11.46
CA LEU A 126 0.18 1.20 11.79
C LEU A 126 -0.95 1.04 12.80
N VAL A 127 -1.04 1.99 13.72
CA VAL A 127 -2.20 2.19 14.60
C VAL A 127 -2.90 3.46 14.17
N LEU A 128 -4.20 3.40 13.92
CA LEU A 128 -5.01 4.54 13.50
C LEU A 128 -5.69 5.19 14.71
N PRO A 129 -5.37 6.46 15.06
CA PRO A 129 -6.11 7.23 16.04
C PRO A 129 -7.49 7.62 15.52
N LEU A 130 -8.53 7.36 16.32
CA LEU A 130 -9.91 7.68 16.01
C LEU A 130 -10.52 8.50 17.14
N PHE A 131 -11.08 9.67 16.79
CA PHE A 131 -11.82 10.51 17.71
C PHE A 131 -13.29 10.14 17.66
N ILE A 132 -13.91 9.88 18.81
CA ILE A 132 -15.30 9.43 18.90
C ILE A 132 -16.14 10.37 19.75
N HIS A 133 -17.43 10.51 19.45
CA HIS A 133 -18.40 11.24 20.28
C HIS A 133 -19.78 10.58 20.22
N GLU A 134 -20.71 11.04 21.09
CA GLU A 134 -22.07 10.50 21.19
C GLU A 134 -23.04 10.98 20.10
N GLY A 135 -22.65 11.95 19.27
CA GLY A 135 -23.51 12.47 18.22
C GLY A 135 -23.68 11.48 17.07
N GLU A 136 -24.78 11.62 16.32
CA GLU A 136 -25.06 10.78 15.15
C GLU A 136 -24.21 11.16 13.93
N GLU A 137 -23.97 12.47 13.76
CA GLU A 137 -23.27 13.04 12.62
C GLU A 137 -21.79 13.29 12.91
N ASP A 138 -20.93 13.02 11.93
CA ASP A 138 -19.49 13.26 12.04
C ASP A 138 -19.18 14.77 12.05
N ALA A 139 -18.31 15.21 12.96
CA ALA A 139 -17.94 16.61 13.11
C ALA A 139 -16.46 16.86 12.74
N PRO A 140 -16.15 17.79 11.80
CA PRO A 140 -14.76 18.06 11.42
C PRO A 140 -13.96 18.70 12.56
N ILE A 141 -12.68 18.35 12.65
CA ILE A 141 -11.75 18.94 13.62
C ILE A 141 -10.96 20.05 12.93
N GLY A 142 -11.30 21.31 13.20
CA GLY A 142 -10.70 22.46 12.49
C GLY A 142 -9.16 22.53 12.56
N ALA A 143 -8.56 22.12 13.69
CA ALA A 143 -7.11 22.09 13.86
C ALA A 143 -6.42 20.92 13.14
N MET A 144 -7.18 19.90 12.72
CA MET A 144 -6.67 18.70 12.06
C MET A 144 -7.44 18.47 10.75
N PRO A 145 -7.08 19.19 9.66
CA PRO A 145 -7.78 19.07 8.38
C PRO A 145 -7.80 17.61 7.88
N GLY A 146 -8.99 17.13 7.52
CA GLY A 146 -9.21 15.74 7.12
C GLY A 146 -9.51 14.78 8.27
N CYS A 147 -9.41 15.22 9.52
CA CYS A 147 -9.81 14.45 10.69
C CYS A 147 -11.20 14.89 11.19
N PHE A 148 -11.96 13.91 11.67
CA PHE A 148 -13.32 14.07 12.15
C PHE A 148 -13.45 13.45 13.53
N ARG A 149 -14.34 14.01 14.35
CA ARG A 149 -14.93 13.31 15.48
C ARG A 149 -16.06 12.48 14.90
N LEU A 150 -15.96 11.18 15.05
CA LEU A 150 -16.86 10.22 14.44
C LEU A 150 -17.99 9.87 15.38
N GLY A 151 -19.20 9.79 14.84
CA GLY A 151 -20.33 9.21 15.55
C GLY A 151 -20.05 7.73 15.84
N TRP A 152 -20.07 7.34 17.11
CA TRP A 152 -19.58 6.01 17.53
C TRP A 152 -20.37 4.82 16.95
N GLN A 153 -21.61 5.05 16.48
CA GLN A 153 -22.48 4.00 15.92
C GLN A 153 -22.38 3.85 14.41
N HIS A 154 -22.03 4.91 13.68
CA HIS A 154 -22.11 4.96 12.22
C HIS A 154 -20.77 5.33 11.59
N GLY A 155 -20.35 6.60 11.67
CA GLY A 155 -19.11 7.08 11.06
C GLY A 155 -17.87 6.30 11.50
N LEU A 156 -17.83 5.87 12.77
CA LEU A 156 -16.75 5.02 13.28
C LEU A 156 -16.65 3.68 12.54
N LEU A 157 -17.77 3.01 12.29
CA LEU A 157 -17.77 1.69 11.67
C LEU A 157 -17.34 1.76 10.21
N ASP A 158 -17.79 2.79 9.50
CA ASP A 158 -17.40 3.04 8.12
C ASP A 158 -15.90 3.32 8.02
N GLU A 159 -15.34 4.08 8.96
CA GLU A 159 -13.91 4.39 8.97
C GLU A 159 -13.06 3.15 9.29
N VAL A 160 -13.49 2.35 10.26
CA VAL A 160 -12.84 1.06 10.55
C VAL A 160 -12.89 0.15 9.33
N TYR A 161 -14.02 0.05 8.64
CA TYR A 161 -14.13 -0.75 7.42
C TYR A 161 -13.14 -0.30 6.34
N LYS A 162 -13.05 1.00 6.05
CA LYS A 162 -12.10 1.56 5.07
C LYS A 162 -10.65 1.30 5.47
N ALA A 163 -10.31 1.48 6.74
CA ALA A 163 -8.97 1.23 7.25
C ALA A 163 -8.56 -0.24 7.09
N ARG A 164 -9.49 -1.16 7.33
CA ARG A 164 -9.27 -2.59 7.12
C ARG A 164 -9.08 -2.96 5.66
N ASP A 165 -9.80 -2.34 4.73
CA ASP A 165 -9.66 -2.57 3.28
C ASP A 165 -8.23 -2.28 2.79
N VAL A 166 -7.54 -1.32 3.43
CA VAL A 166 -6.13 -0.99 3.14
C VAL A 166 -5.13 -1.74 4.02
N GLY A 167 -5.58 -2.63 4.90
CA GLY A 167 -4.75 -3.51 5.73
C GLY A 167 -4.39 -2.99 7.14
N VAL A 168 -4.98 -1.87 7.58
CA VAL A 168 -4.81 -1.34 8.94
C VAL A 168 -5.87 -1.97 9.86
N ASN A 169 -5.42 -2.72 10.87
CA ASN A 169 -6.31 -3.46 11.78
C ASN A 169 -6.13 -3.08 13.26
N SER A 170 -5.37 -2.02 13.54
CA SER A 170 -5.08 -1.54 14.89
C SER A 170 -5.60 -0.12 15.07
N PHE A 171 -6.38 0.12 16.12
CA PHE A 171 -7.06 1.39 16.36
C PHE A 171 -6.86 1.86 17.79
N VAL A 172 -6.69 3.17 18.00
CA VAL A 172 -6.71 3.78 19.34
C VAL A 172 -7.86 4.78 19.42
N LEU A 173 -8.64 4.71 20.49
CA LEU A 173 -9.86 5.50 20.65
C LEU A 173 -9.62 6.70 21.58
N PHE A 174 -10.03 7.88 21.12
CA PHE A 174 -10.02 9.12 21.88
C PHE A 174 -11.43 9.69 22.02
N PRO A 175 -12.03 9.67 23.23
CA PRO A 175 -13.40 10.13 23.43
C PRO A 175 -13.49 11.66 23.56
N LYS A 176 -14.46 12.27 22.87
CA LYS A 176 -14.97 13.59 23.21
C LYS A 176 -16.24 13.42 24.04
N VAL A 177 -16.05 13.38 25.36
CA VAL A 177 -17.14 13.26 26.34
C VAL A 177 -17.93 14.57 26.39
N PRO A 178 -19.28 14.52 26.50
CA PRO A 178 -20.11 15.69 26.76
C PRO A 178 -19.64 16.46 28.00
N ASP A 179 -19.58 17.78 27.91
CA ASP A 179 -19.00 18.59 29.00
C ASP A 179 -19.84 18.50 30.30
N ALA A 180 -21.13 18.16 30.21
CA ALA A 180 -22.01 17.91 31.36
C ALA A 180 -21.64 16.67 32.18
N LEU A 181 -20.87 15.73 31.61
CA LEU A 181 -20.41 14.51 32.29
C LEU A 181 -19.00 14.67 32.88
N LYS A 182 -18.35 15.82 32.65
CA LYS A 182 -17.02 16.07 33.18
C LYS A 182 -17.09 16.46 34.66
N SER A 183 -16.15 15.96 35.43
CA SER A 183 -16.05 16.22 36.87
C SER A 183 -14.60 16.33 37.32
N PRO A 184 -14.29 17.03 38.42
CA PRO A 184 -12.92 17.13 38.92
C PRO A 184 -12.27 15.78 39.25
N THR A 185 -13.08 14.77 39.58
CA THR A 185 -12.64 13.40 39.90
C THR A 185 -12.68 12.46 38.70
N GLY A 186 -13.17 12.90 37.54
CA GLY A 186 -13.21 12.09 36.31
C GLY A 186 -14.09 10.84 36.41
N VAL A 187 -15.23 10.88 37.13
CA VAL A 187 -16.03 9.67 37.42
C VAL A 187 -16.50 8.90 36.17
N GLU A 188 -16.70 9.60 35.06
CA GLU A 188 -17.12 9.00 33.80
C GLU A 188 -16.04 8.11 33.15
N ALA A 189 -14.77 8.24 33.56
CA ALA A 189 -13.65 7.45 33.03
C ALA A 189 -13.79 5.94 33.29
N TYR A 190 -14.42 5.56 34.41
CA TYR A 190 -14.64 4.16 34.80
C TYR A 190 -16.12 3.74 34.74
N ASN A 191 -16.96 4.50 34.02
CA ASN A 191 -18.35 4.12 33.80
C ASN A 191 -18.43 2.93 32.84
N ASP A 192 -18.93 1.78 33.31
CA ASP A 192 -19.10 0.56 32.50
C ASP A 192 -20.00 0.76 31.26
N ASN A 193 -20.90 1.73 31.35
CA ASN A 193 -21.79 2.13 30.27
C ASN A 193 -21.32 3.40 29.57
N GLY A 194 -20.10 3.88 29.81
CA GLY A 194 -19.54 5.06 29.16
C GLY A 194 -19.28 4.89 27.67
N LEU A 195 -18.93 5.98 27.00
CA LEU A 195 -18.73 6.01 25.53
C LEU A 195 -17.67 4.99 25.06
N VAL A 196 -16.51 4.94 25.70
CA VAL A 196 -15.41 4.04 25.30
C VAL A 196 -15.78 2.56 25.48
N PRO A 197 -16.25 2.08 26.65
CA PRO A 197 -16.69 0.68 26.80
C PRO A 197 -17.79 0.25 25.83
N ARG A 198 -18.82 1.09 25.59
CA ARG A 198 -19.88 0.79 24.60
C ARG A 198 -19.31 0.68 23.18
N THR A 199 -18.41 1.58 22.82
CA THR A 199 -17.75 1.59 21.51
C THR A 199 -16.90 0.34 21.29
N ILE A 200 -16.14 -0.09 22.30
CA ILE A 200 -15.33 -1.31 22.22
C ILE A 200 -16.21 -2.54 22.02
N ARG A 201 -17.32 -2.65 22.77
CA ARG A 201 -18.26 -3.77 22.62
C ARG A 201 -18.84 -3.82 21.19
N LEU A 202 -19.26 -2.67 20.65
CA LEU A 202 -19.76 -2.55 19.28
C LEU A 202 -18.70 -2.97 18.25
N LEU A 203 -17.47 -2.48 18.40
CA LEU A 203 -16.38 -2.81 17.49
C LEU A 203 -16.02 -4.30 17.54
N LYS A 204 -15.99 -4.90 18.73
CA LYS A 204 -15.66 -6.32 18.90
C LYS A 204 -16.77 -7.26 18.43
N ASP A 205 -18.03 -6.83 18.49
CA ASP A 205 -19.15 -7.56 17.90
C ASP A 205 -19.02 -7.64 16.36
N LYS A 206 -18.70 -6.52 15.72
CA LYS A 206 -18.61 -6.43 14.25
C LYS A 206 -17.29 -6.90 13.66
N PHE A 207 -16.19 -6.66 14.38
CA PHE A 207 -14.83 -6.90 13.93
C PHE A 207 -14.02 -7.57 15.04
N PRO A 208 -14.27 -8.87 15.34
CA PRO A 208 -13.64 -9.54 16.48
C PRO A 208 -12.11 -9.60 16.41
N ASP A 209 -11.54 -9.54 15.20
CA ASP A 209 -10.13 -9.70 14.90
C ASP A 209 -9.29 -8.41 14.91
N ILE A 210 -9.90 -7.23 15.09
CA ILE A 210 -9.14 -5.96 15.19
C ILE A 210 -8.47 -5.81 16.55
N ILE A 211 -7.40 -5.02 16.60
CA ILE A 211 -6.75 -4.60 17.84
C ILE A 211 -7.29 -3.22 18.22
N VAL A 212 -7.74 -3.09 19.47
CA VAL A 212 -8.22 -1.83 20.03
C VAL A 212 -7.36 -1.46 21.23
N TYR A 213 -6.77 -0.27 21.16
CA TYR A 213 -6.08 0.39 22.26
C TYR A 213 -7.00 1.44 22.88
N THR A 214 -6.92 1.57 24.19
CA THR A 214 -7.65 2.58 24.95
C THR A 214 -6.68 3.49 25.64
N ASP A 215 -6.99 4.77 25.65
CA ASP A 215 -6.29 5.74 26.47
C ASP A 215 -6.71 5.60 27.94
N VAL A 216 -5.75 5.72 28.86
CA VAL A 216 -5.97 5.62 30.31
C VAL A 216 -5.44 6.91 30.94
N ALA A 217 -6.28 7.94 30.87
CA ALA A 217 -6.04 9.27 31.38
C ALA A 217 -7.36 9.95 31.75
N LEU A 218 -7.32 10.96 32.63
CA LEU A 218 -8.54 11.66 33.09
C LEU A 218 -8.86 12.93 32.30
N ASP A 219 -7.99 13.43 31.43
CA ASP A 219 -8.18 14.69 30.71
C ASP A 219 -9.49 14.77 29.88
N PRO A 220 -10.02 13.69 29.27
CA PRO A 220 -11.29 13.78 28.55
C PRO A 220 -12.49 13.89 29.50
N TYR A 221 -12.31 13.51 30.76
CA TYR A 221 -13.34 13.36 31.79
C TYR A 221 -13.23 14.43 32.90
N SER A 222 -12.09 15.10 33.00
CA SER A 222 -11.80 16.17 33.95
C SER A 222 -12.48 17.46 33.52
N SER A 223 -13.07 18.19 34.48
CA SER A 223 -13.56 19.55 34.24
C SER A 223 -12.43 20.54 33.96
N ASP A 224 -11.25 20.25 34.50
CA ASP A 224 -10.08 21.13 34.44
C ASP A 224 -9.14 20.76 33.28
N GLY A 225 -9.32 19.57 32.70
CA GLY A 225 -8.57 19.08 31.54
C GLY A 225 -7.18 18.52 31.88
N HIS A 226 -6.90 18.25 33.16
CA HIS A 226 -5.68 17.56 33.60
C HIS A 226 -5.83 16.03 33.55
N ASP A 227 -4.73 15.34 33.28
CA ASP A 227 -4.66 13.87 33.19
C ASP A 227 -4.90 13.18 34.56
N GLY A 228 -4.75 13.93 35.65
CA GLY A 228 -4.91 13.47 37.03
C GLY A 228 -5.86 14.35 37.85
N ILE A 229 -6.16 13.91 39.07
CA ILE A 229 -6.97 14.68 40.02
C ILE A 229 -6.17 15.89 40.49
N VAL A 230 -6.73 17.08 40.31
CA VAL A 230 -6.15 18.35 40.76
C VAL A 230 -6.56 18.59 42.21
N ARG A 231 -5.57 18.84 43.08
CA ARG A 231 -5.81 19.25 44.47
C ARG A 231 -6.15 20.74 44.57
N GLU A 232 -6.69 21.17 45.72
CA GLU A 232 -7.03 22.57 45.97
C GLU A 232 -5.84 23.54 45.85
N ASP A 233 -4.61 23.06 46.05
CA ASP A 233 -3.37 23.84 45.89
C ASP A 233 -2.87 23.90 44.43
N GLY A 234 -3.62 23.32 43.48
CA GLY A 234 -3.29 23.30 42.05
C GLY A 234 -2.27 22.25 41.65
N ASN A 235 -1.81 21.39 42.58
CA ASN A 235 -0.85 20.33 42.27
C ASN A 235 -1.53 19.04 41.78
N GLU A 236 -1.03 18.53 40.65
CA GLU A 236 -1.39 17.24 40.04
C GLU A 236 -0.45 16.11 40.52
N ASN A 237 -0.47 15.79 41.82
CA ASN A 237 0.26 14.62 42.29
C ASN A 237 -0.69 13.43 42.39
N GLY A 238 -0.44 12.40 41.59
CA GLY A 238 -1.22 11.15 41.50
C GLY A 238 -1.78 10.70 42.84
N ALA A 239 -3.04 10.28 42.81
CA ALA A 239 -3.76 9.73 43.94
C ALA A 239 -2.86 8.78 44.77
N LEU A 240 -2.76 9.05 46.08
CA LEU A 240 -2.61 8.00 47.08
C LEU A 240 -4.01 7.59 47.51
#